data_AF-A0A8U0QWS4-F1
#
_entry.id   AF-A0A8U0QWS4-F1
#
_cell.length_a   1.000
_cell.length_b   1.000
_cell.length_c   1.000
_cell.angle_alpha   90.00
_cell.angle_beta   90.00
_cell.angle_gamma   90.00
#
_symmetry.space_group_name_H-M   'P 1'
#
loop_
_entity.id
_entity.type
_entity.pdbx_description
1 polymer ?
#
loop_
_entity_poly.entity_id
_entity_poly.type
_entity_poly.pdbx_seq_one_letter_code
_entity_poly.pdbx_strand_id
1 'polypeptide(L)'
;MFGCEERRSKNKRVQRARDRIKKDGEMTNRIAELDSICGVMQKAEFEGSTQAGSMKTLKLRELTQQRETELGKAALTMVRRAALQALLEHERQQYVIELNRLGKTIYKQRV
;
A
#
# COMPACT_ATOMS: atom_id res chain seq x y z
N MET A 1 11.83 57.50 60.85
CA MET A 1 11.14 56.21 60.63
C MET A 1 11.18 55.79 59.15
N PHE A 2 12.35 55.64 58.52
CA PHE A 2 12.45 55.39 57.06
C PHE A 2 12.72 53.91 56.67
N GLY A 3 13.05 53.04 57.62
CA GLY A 3 13.44 51.65 57.33
C GLY A 3 12.29 50.65 57.10
N CYS A 4 11.06 50.97 57.51
CA CYS A 4 9.93 50.03 57.42
C CYS A 4 9.32 49.97 56.01
N GLU A 5 9.30 51.08 55.28
CA GLU A 5 8.76 51.15 53.91
C GLU A 5 9.71 50.48 52.91
N GLU A 6 11.02 50.66 53.06
CA GLU A 6 12.02 49.94 52.25
C GLU A 6 11.94 48.43 52.44
N ARG A 7 11.76 47.93 53.67
CA ARG A 7 11.61 46.50 53.96
C ARG A 7 10.34 45.91 53.32
N ARG A 8 9.21 46.65 53.37
CA ARG A 8 7.96 46.25 52.71
C ARG A 8 8.09 46.25 51.17
N SER A 9 8.78 47.23 50.60
CA SER A 9 9.06 47.31 49.16
C SER A 9 9.97 46.16 48.68
N LYS A 10 11.02 45.84 49.45
CA LYS A 10 11.91 44.70 49.18
C LYS A 10 11.16 43.36 49.24
N ASN A 11 10.28 43.15 50.22
CA ASN A 11 9.46 41.94 50.30
C ASN A 11 8.49 41.78 49.11
N LYS A 12 7.87 42.87 48.64
CA LYS A 12 7.02 42.83 47.43
C LYS A 12 7.84 42.49 46.18
N ARG A 13 9.08 42.99 46.06
CA ARG A 13 9.98 42.63 44.95
C ARG A 13 10.37 41.15 44.97
N VAL A 14 10.67 40.60 46.16
CA VAL A 14 10.98 39.18 46.34
C VAL A 14 9.79 38.29 45.96
N GLN A 15 8.58 38.66 46.38
CA GLN A 15 7.38 37.89 46.03
C GLN A 15 7.14 37.88 44.52
N ARG A 16 7.24 39.04 43.84
CA ARG A 16 7.13 39.12 42.37
C ARG A 16 8.21 38.30 41.65
N ALA A 17 9.41 38.22 42.20
CA ALA A 17 10.46 37.38 41.64
C ALA A 17 10.13 35.88 41.77
N ARG A 18 9.61 35.45 42.93
CA ARG A 18 9.13 34.07 43.15
C ARG A 18 7.98 33.70 42.21
N ASP A 19 7.03 34.61 42.04
CA ASP A 19 5.89 34.38 41.13
C ASP A 19 6.32 34.28 39.67
N ARG A 20 7.35 35.05 39.25
CA ARG A 20 7.96 34.93 37.92
C ARG A 20 8.65 33.58 37.74
N ILE A 21 9.51 33.18 38.68
CA ILE A 21 10.20 31.88 38.64
C ILE A 21 9.19 30.73 38.57
N LYS A 22 8.10 30.81 39.34
CA LYS A 22 7.04 29.79 39.29
C LYS A 22 6.38 29.72 37.92
N LYS A 23 6.02 30.87 37.33
CA LYS A 23 5.44 30.94 35.98
C LYS A 23 6.40 30.43 34.91
N ASP A 24 7.68 30.76 35.01
CA ASP A 24 8.71 30.30 34.09
C ASP A 24 8.85 28.77 34.17
N GLY A 25 8.81 28.19 35.37
CA GLY A 25 8.79 26.74 35.58
C GLY A 25 7.53 26.04 35.06
N GLU A 26 6.36 26.65 35.23
CA GLU A 26 5.11 26.16 34.63
C GLU A 26 5.16 26.22 33.10
N MET A 27 5.76 27.26 32.52
CA MET A 27 5.95 27.40 31.08
C MET A 27 6.93 26.36 30.53
N THR A 28 8.04 26.08 31.21
CA THR A 28 8.98 25.03 30.78
C THR A 28 8.34 23.66 30.78
N ASN A 29 7.49 23.37 31.78
CA ASN A 29 6.76 22.10 31.84
C ASN A 29 5.76 21.98 30.68
N ARG A 30 5.01 23.05 30.38
CA ARG A 30 4.09 23.07 29.24
C ARG A 30 4.80 22.89 27.90
N ILE A 31 5.98 23.49 27.73
CA ILE A 31 6.79 23.30 26.52
C ILE A 31 7.20 21.82 26.39
N ALA A 32 7.69 21.21 27.47
CA ALA A 32 8.07 19.80 27.46
C ALA A 32 6.88 18.86 27.18
N GLU A 33 5.69 19.16 27.72
CA GLU A 33 4.46 18.42 27.41
C GLU A 33 4.07 18.54 25.93
N LEU A 34 4.13 19.75 25.36
CA LEU A 34 3.84 19.97 23.95
C LEU A 34 4.84 19.25 23.04
N ASP A 35 6.14 19.29 23.38
CA ASP A 35 7.17 18.57 22.62
C ASP A 35 6.92 17.05 22.66
N SER A 36 6.53 16.52 23.81
CA SER A 36 6.15 15.11 23.95
C SER A 36 4.93 14.76 23.10
N ILE A 37 3.89 15.59 23.09
CA ILE A 37 2.68 15.38 22.27
C ILE A 37 3.02 15.43 20.79
N CYS A 38 3.79 16.43 20.35
CA CYS A 38 4.28 16.56 18.98
C CYS A 38 5.06 15.31 18.55
N GLY A 39 5.94 14.79 19.41
CA GLY A 39 6.70 13.57 19.12
C GLY A 39 5.82 12.33 18.96
N VAL A 40 4.75 12.19 19.74
CA VAL A 40 3.79 11.08 19.59
C VAL A 40 2.97 11.22 18.30
N MET A 41 2.50 12.43 17.99
CA MET A 41 1.74 12.68 16.76
C MET A 41 2.56 12.38 15.50
N GLN A 42 3.82 12.84 15.45
CA GLN A 42 4.70 12.58 14.31
C GLN A 42 4.95 11.07 14.11
N LYS A 43 5.11 10.30 15.19
CA LYS A 43 5.25 8.84 15.11
C LYS A 43 3.99 8.19 14.57
N ALA A 44 2.82 8.58 15.08
CA ALA A 44 1.53 8.04 14.62
C ALA A 44 1.27 8.35 13.14
N GLU A 45 1.59 9.57 12.67
CA GLU A 45 1.47 9.96 11.26
C GLU A 45 2.42 9.16 10.37
N PHE A 46 3.65 8.93 10.81
CA PHE A 46 4.64 8.13 10.10
C PHE A 46 4.23 6.66 10.01
N GLU A 47 3.78 6.07 11.11
CA GLU A 47 3.25 4.70 11.17
C GLU A 47 2.02 4.53 10.28
N GLY A 48 1.07 5.47 10.31
CA GLY A 48 -0.08 5.47 9.42
C GLY A 48 0.29 5.56 7.94
N SER A 49 1.26 6.42 7.61
CA SER A 49 1.74 6.60 6.24
C SER A 49 2.47 5.35 5.71
N THR A 50 3.31 4.73 6.53
CA THR A 50 4.04 3.50 6.17
C THR A 50 3.10 2.31 6.04
N GLN A 51 2.11 2.16 6.92
CA GLN A 51 1.09 1.11 6.83
C GLN A 51 0.21 1.28 5.58
N ALA A 52 -0.21 2.51 5.28
CA ALA A 52 -0.97 2.80 4.06
C ALA A 52 -0.14 2.56 2.78
N GLY A 53 1.15 2.89 2.80
CA GLY A 53 2.10 2.56 1.74
C GLY A 53 2.24 1.05 1.53
N SER A 54 2.37 0.30 2.62
CA SER A 54 2.44 -1.17 2.62
C SER A 54 1.16 -1.82 2.07
N MET A 55 -0.03 -1.34 2.45
CA MET A 55 -1.28 -1.86 1.88
C MET A 55 -1.41 -1.57 0.38
N LYS A 56 -0.97 -0.40 -0.08
CA LYS A 56 -0.99 -0.05 -1.52
C LYS A 56 -0.06 -0.95 -2.32
N THR A 57 1.14 -1.24 -1.81
CA THR A 57 2.09 -2.14 -2.49
C THR A 57 1.58 -3.58 -2.52
N LEU A 58 0.95 -4.06 -1.44
CA LEU A 58 0.32 -5.38 -1.41
C LEU A 58 -0.82 -5.50 -2.44
N LYS A 59 -1.73 -4.52 -2.50
CA LYS A 59 -2.82 -4.51 -3.50
C LYS A 59 -2.29 -4.49 -4.93
N LEU A 60 -1.25 -3.68 -5.20
CA LEU A 60 -0.63 -3.65 -6.51
C LEU A 60 -0.03 -5.01 -6.87
N ARG A 61 0.64 -5.67 -5.92
CA ARG A 61 1.21 -7.01 -6.10
C ARG A 61 0.15 -8.04 -6.42
N GLU A 62 -0.97 -8.05 -5.69
CA GLU A 62 -2.10 -8.95 -5.96
C GLU A 62 -2.66 -8.74 -7.37
N LEU A 63 -2.87 -7.48 -7.79
CA LEU A 63 -3.34 -7.17 -9.14
C LEU A 63 -2.35 -7.64 -10.22
N THR A 64 -1.05 -7.45 -10.01
CA THR A 64 -0.04 -7.94 -10.95
C THR A 64 -0.04 -9.46 -11.04
N GLN A 65 -0.14 -10.17 -9.91
CA GLN A 65 -0.19 -11.62 -9.87
C GLN A 65 -1.45 -12.15 -10.57
N GLN A 66 -2.62 -11.54 -10.33
CA GLN A 66 -3.85 -11.90 -11.03
C GLN A 66 -3.68 -11.79 -12.55
N ARG A 67 -3.15 -10.65 -13.02
CA ARG A 67 -2.91 -10.44 -14.45
C ARG A 67 -1.93 -11.46 -15.04
N GLU A 68 -0.85 -11.78 -14.34
CA GLU A 68 0.10 -12.83 -14.76
C GLU A 68 -0.58 -14.19 -14.86
N THR A 69 -1.43 -14.55 -13.90
CA THR A 69 -2.16 -15.82 -13.94
C THR A 69 -3.15 -15.90 -15.10
N GLU A 70 -3.83 -14.79 -15.43
CA GLU A 70 -4.73 -14.72 -16.57
C GLU A 70 -4.00 -14.88 -17.90
N LEU A 71 -2.85 -14.21 -18.05
CA LEU A 71 -1.99 -14.37 -19.22
C LEU A 71 -1.48 -15.81 -19.35
N GLY A 72 -1.09 -16.44 -18.23
CA GLY A 72 -0.70 -17.84 -18.20
C GLY A 72 -1.82 -18.79 -18.64
N LYS A 73 -3.05 -18.56 -18.17
CA LYS A 73 -4.24 -19.35 -18.59
C LYS A 73 -4.53 -19.18 -20.08
N ALA A 74 -4.41 -17.96 -20.61
CA ALA A 74 -4.61 -17.68 -22.02
C ALA A 74 -3.57 -18.40 -22.89
N ALA A 75 -2.28 -18.29 -22.53
CA ALA A 75 -1.19 -18.97 -23.23
C ALA A 75 -1.38 -20.50 -23.22
N LEU A 76 -1.73 -21.08 -22.07
CA LEU A 76 -2.02 -22.52 -21.97
C LEU A 76 -3.18 -22.94 -22.89
N THR A 77 -4.24 -22.14 -22.95
CA THR A 77 -5.39 -22.40 -23.83
C THR A 77 -4.98 -22.35 -25.30
N MET A 78 -4.15 -21.38 -25.68
CA MET A 78 -3.65 -21.26 -27.06
C MET A 78 -2.80 -22.48 -27.45
N VAL A 79 -1.88 -22.91 -26.58
CA VAL A 79 -1.04 -24.09 -26.82
C VAL A 79 -1.90 -25.35 -26.97
N ARG A 80 -2.90 -25.54 -26.10
CA ARG A 80 -3.83 -26.67 -26.19
C ARG A 80 -4.64 -26.66 -27.49
N ARG A 81 -5.13 -25.49 -27.90
CA ARG A 81 -5.86 -25.34 -29.17
C ARG A 81 -4.98 -25.68 -30.37
N ALA A 82 -3.74 -25.20 -30.38
CA ALA A 82 -2.79 -25.52 -31.45
C ALA A 82 -2.47 -27.02 -31.53
N ALA A 83 -2.23 -27.66 -30.37
CA ALA A 83 -2.00 -29.10 -30.30
C ALA A 83 -3.21 -29.92 -30.77
N LEU A 84 -4.42 -29.52 -30.34
CA LEU A 84 -5.66 -30.16 -30.79
C LEU A 84 -5.87 -29.98 -32.30
N GLN A 85 -5.62 -28.79 -32.83
CA GLN A 85 -5.74 -28.54 -34.26
C GLN A 85 -4.78 -29.42 -35.07
N ALA A 86 -3.52 -29.54 -34.66
CA ALA A 86 -2.56 -30.42 -35.33
C ALA A 86 -3.00 -31.88 -35.34
N LEU A 87 -3.56 -32.36 -34.22
CA LEU A 87 -4.09 -33.72 -34.11
C LEU A 87 -5.30 -33.94 -35.04
N LEU A 88 -6.25 -33.01 -35.04
CA LEU A 88 -7.42 -33.08 -35.91
C LEU A 88 -7.05 -32.99 -37.40
N GLU A 89 -6.04 -32.20 -37.75
CA GLU A 89 -5.53 -32.13 -39.12
C GLU A 89 -4.91 -33.46 -39.56
N HIS A 90 -4.16 -34.13 -38.67
CA HIS A 90 -3.61 -35.45 -38.92
C HIS A 90 -4.71 -36.50 -39.10
N GLU A 91 -5.68 -36.56 -38.19
CA GLU A 91 -6.83 -37.46 -38.31
C GLU A 91 -7.62 -37.21 -39.61
N ARG A 92 -7.84 -35.94 -39.96
CA ARG A 92 -8.49 -35.59 -41.23
C ARG A 92 -7.72 -36.13 -42.43
N GLN A 93 -6.40 -36.04 -42.43
CA GLN A 93 -5.58 -36.59 -43.52
C GLN A 93 -5.73 -38.11 -43.62
N GLN A 94 -5.74 -38.82 -42.50
CA GLN A 94 -5.98 -40.26 -42.47
C GLN A 94 -7.34 -40.61 -43.05
N TYR A 95 -8.40 -39.92 -42.61
CA TYR A 95 -9.76 -40.15 -43.13
C TYR A 95 -9.90 -39.85 -44.61
N VAL A 96 -9.21 -38.82 -45.13
CA VAL A 96 -9.21 -38.54 -46.58
C VAL A 96 -8.63 -39.72 -47.36
N ILE A 97 -7.53 -40.32 -46.88
CA ILE A 97 -6.92 -41.48 -47.53
C ILE A 97 -7.89 -42.67 -47.53
N GLU A 98 -8.53 -42.95 -46.39
CA GLU A 98 -9.48 -44.05 -46.25
C GLU A 98 -10.72 -43.87 -47.12
N LEU A 99 -11.30 -42.66 -47.15
CA LEU A 99 -12.47 -42.36 -47.97
C LEU A 99 -12.15 -42.46 -49.47
N ASN A 100 -10.98 -41.97 -49.89
CA ASN A 100 -10.55 -42.06 -51.28
C ASN A 100 -10.45 -43.52 -51.75
N ARG A 101 -10.02 -44.45 -50.88
CA ARG A 101 -10.00 -45.91 -51.18
C ARG A 101 -11.41 -46.47 -51.42
N LEU A 102 -12.43 -45.86 -50.84
CA LEU A 102 -13.84 -46.21 -51.01
C LEU A 102 -14.50 -45.43 -52.16
N GLY A 103 -13.76 -44.61 -52.90
CA GLY A 103 -14.30 -43.70 -53.92
C GLY A 103 -15.15 -42.56 -53.35
N LYS A 104 -15.01 -42.25 -52.06
CA LYS A 104 -15.76 -41.19 -51.34
C LYS A 104 -14.81 -40.04 -50.98
N THR A 105 -15.37 -38.87 -50.66
CA THR A 105 -14.60 -37.70 -50.23
C THR A 105 -15.31 -36.93 -49.11
N ILE A 106 -14.56 -36.14 -48.34
CA ILE A 106 -15.14 -35.26 -47.31
C ILE A 106 -15.78 -34.06 -47.98
N TYR A 107 -17.05 -33.78 -47.65
CA TYR A 107 -17.73 -32.57 -48.09
C TYR A 107 -17.00 -31.33 -47.57
N LYS A 108 -16.67 -30.40 -48.47
CA LYS A 108 -16.14 -29.09 -48.14
C LYS A 108 -17.16 -28.04 -48.53
N GLN A 109 -17.75 -27.38 -47.53
CA GLN A 109 -18.58 -26.21 -47.76
C GLN A 109 -17.72 -25.12 -48.38
N ARG A 110 -18.13 -24.59 -49.53
CA ARG A 110 -17.52 -23.40 -50.12
C ARG A 110 -18.09 -22.20 -49.38
N VAL A 111 -17.21 -21.39 -48.79
CA VAL A 111 -17.53 -20.09 -48.17
C VAL A 111 -17.19 -19.01 -49.17
#